data_AF-A0A966NNB6-F1
#
_entry.id   AF-A0A966NNB6-F1
#
_cell.length_a   1.000
_cell.length_b   1.000
_cell.length_c   1.000
_cell.angle_alpha   90.00
_cell.angle_beta   90.00
_cell.angle_gamma   90.00
#
_symmetry.space_group_name_H-M   'P 1'
#
loop_
_entity.id
_entity.type
_entity.pdbx_description
1 polymer ?
#
loop_
_entity_poly.entity_id
_entity_poly.type
_entity_poly.pdbx_seq_one_letter_code
_entity_poly.pdbx_strand_id
1 'polypeptide(L)'
;MKLRKTWGLILGATALVALAACGGSSDTAEDTGSDEAATEAEDSATVTAGEDIKIYVITHGDDGVFWSVAQKGAEAAGAALGVTLIYQGANNNAQDQAQMIEAA
;
A
#
# COMPACT_ATOMS: atom_id res chain seq x y z
N MET A 1 -11.42 -28.50 -36.95
CA MET A 1 -12.15 -29.40 -36.02
C MET A 1 -12.49 -28.59 -34.77
N LYS A 2 -13.65 -27.91 -34.76
CA LYS A 2 -14.86 -28.27 -33.99
C LYS A 2 -14.61 -28.45 -32.49
N LEU A 3 -14.86 -27.36 -31.77
CA LEU A 3 -15.18 -27.31 -30.34
C LEU A 3 -16.28 -28.35 -30.01
N ARG A 4 -16.08 -29.10 -28.94
CA ARG A 4 -17.07 -29.98 -28.30
C ARG A 4 -16.86 -29.86 -26.79
N LYS A 5 -17.69 -29.06 -26.11
CA LYS A 5 -19.04 -29.37 -25.59
C LYS A 5 -18.94 -29.97 -24.18
N THR A 6 -19.04 -29.06 -23.22
CA THR A 6 -19.85 -29.14 -21.99
C THR A 6 -20.45 -30.51 -21.62
N TRP A 7 -20.08 -31.01 -20.44
CA TRP A 7 -20.87 -31.77 -19.45
C TRP A 7 -20.29 -31.30 -18.10
N GLY A 8 -20.98 -30.57 -17.21
CA GLY A 8 -22.26 -30.91 -16.58
C GLY A 8 -22.05 -32.21 -15.80
N LEU A 9 -22.10 -32.30 -14.48
CA LEU A 9 -23.05 -31.67 -13.56
C LEU A 9 -22.74 -32.24 -12.15
N ILE A 10 -22.63 -31.36 -11.14
CA ILE A 10 -23.08 -31.50 -9.73
C ILE A 10 -22.54 -32.67 -8.88
N LEU A 11 -21.98 -32.35 -7.70
CA LEU A 11 -22.64 -32.54 -6.38
C LEU A 11 -21.65 -32.27 -5.24
N GLY A 12 -21.98 -31.35 -4.32
CA GLY A 12 -21.21 -31.20 -3.07
C GLY A 12 -21.38 -29.86 -2.40
N ALA A 13 -22.62 -29.53 -2.01
CA ALA A 13 -22.90 -28.41 -1.13
C ALA A 13 -22.31 -28.69 0.27
N THR A 14 -21.43 -27.82 0.77
CA THR A 14 -21.22 -27.71 2.21
C THR A 14 -20.72 -26.33 2.62
N ALA A 15 -21.55 -25.71 3.46
CA ALA A 15 -21.21 -24.79 4.55
C ALA A 15 -20.68 -23.39 4.21
N LEU A 16 -21.66 -22.48 4.09
CA LEU A 16 -21.63 -21.15 4.67
C LEU A 16 -21.09 -21.19 6.12
N VAL A 17 -20.02 -20.45 6.41
CA VAL A 17 -19.85 -19.79 7.72
C VAL A 17 -19.27 -18.41 7.47
N ALA A 18 -20.10 -17.41 7.78
CA ALA A 18 -19.77 -16.01 7.78
C ALA A 18 -18.66 -15.71 8.80
N LEU A 19 -17.67 -14.92 8.38
CA LEU A 19 -16.81 -14.16 9.28
C LEU A 19 -16.88 -12.66 8.94
N ALA A 20 -18.11 -12.18 8.73
CA ALA A 20 -18.44 -10.77 8.84
C ALA A 20 -18.87 -10.53 10.30
N ALA A 21 -17.89 -10.37 11.19
CA ALA A 21 -18.13 -10.01 12.58
C ALA A 21 -16.86 -9.43 13.23
N CYS A 22 -16.41 -8.27 12.74
CA CYS A 22 -15.73 -7.29 13.58
C CYS A 22 -15.93 -5.90 12.96
N GLY A 23 -17.06 -5.27 13.27
CA GLY A 23 -17.34 -3.92 12.79
C GLY A 23 -18.75 -3.47 13.15
N GLY A 24 -18.89 -2.83 14.31
CA GLY A 24 -19.92 -1.81 14.53
C GLY A 24 -21.23 -2.28 15.15
N SER A 25 -21.58 -1.63 16.26
CA SER A 25 -22.84 -1.73 16.98
C SER A 25 -24.08 -1.38 16.14
N SER A 26 -25.18 -2.05 16.50
CA SER A 26 -26.56 -1.54 16.58
C SER A 26 -27.39 -1.32 15.31
N ASP A 27 -28.47 -2.11 15.27
CA ASP A 27 -29.81 -1.87 14.74
C ASP A 27 -30.14 -2.17 13.27
N THR A 28 -31.34 -2.73 13.13
CA THR A 28 -31.87 -3.59 12.07
C THR A 28 -32.64 -2.81 11.02
N ALA A 29 -32.52 -3.14 9.72
CA ALA A 29 -33.61 -3.34 8.76
C ALA A 29 -33.08 -3.38 7.31
N GLU A 30 -33.63 -4.29 6.51
CA GLU A 30 -33.42 -4.47 5.07
C GLU A 30 -33.87 -3.24 4.25
N ASP A 31 -33.17 -2.92 3.15
CA ASP A 31 -33.80 -2.61 1.86
C ASP A 31 -32.82 -2.72 0.68
N THR A 32 -33.40 -3.15 -0.44
CA THR A 32 -32.88 -3.33 -1.79
C THR A 32 -32.42 -2.04 -2.48
N GLY A 33 -31.31 -2.11 -3.24
CA GLY A 33 -30.86 -1.04 -4.14
C GLY A 33 -29.46 -1.35 -4.66
N SER A 34 -29.33 -1.82 -5.91
CA SER A 34 -28.95 -1.01 -7.08
C SER A 34 -27.46 -0.64 -7.10
N ASP A 35 -26.79 -1.14 -8.14
CA ASP A 35 -25.53 -0.67 -8.73
C ASP A 35 -25.00 0.66 -8.20
N GLU A 36 -23.93 0.61 -7.41
CA GLU A 36 -23.02 1.74 -7.27
C GLU A 36 -21.60 1.21 -7.47
N ALA A 37 -21.01 1.67 -8.58
CA ALA A 37 -19.61 1.51 -8.88
C ALA A 37 -18.80 1.91 -7.65
N ALA A 38 -18.02 0.95 -7.11
CA ALA A 38 -17.00 1.21 -6.11
C ALA A 38 -15.99 2.18 -6.73
N THR A 39 -16.27 3.47 -6.56
CA THR A 39 -15.29 4.51 -6.74
C THR A 39 -14.38 4.32 -5.54
N GLU A 40 -13.17 3.81 -5.77
CA GLU A 40 -12.14 3.78 -4.73
C GLU A 40 -11.96 5.23 -4.27
N ALA A 41 -12.54 5.53 -3.11
CA ALA A 41 -12.23 6.76 -2.41
C ALA A 41 -10.79 6.61 -1.97
N GLU A 42 -9.88 7.14 -2.78
CA GLU A 42 -8.52 7.49 -2.35
C GLU A 42 -8.69 8.25 -1.03
N ASP A 43 -8.37 7.59 0.08
CA ASP A 43 -8.27 8.22 1.39
C ASP A 43 -7.06 9.15 1.33
N SER A 44 -7.25 10.32 0.71
CA SER A 44 -6.25 11.37 0.70
C SER A 44 -6.34 12.04 2.08
N ALA A 45 -5.64 11.47 3.05
CA ALA A 45 -5.36 12.18 4.28
C ALA A 45 -4.72 13.53 3.90
N THR A 46 -5.43 14.62 4.13
CA THR A 46 -4.91 15.97 3.92
C THR A 46 -3.71 16.16 4.86
N VAL A 47 -2.50 16.12 4.31
CA VAL A 47 -1.27 16.45 5.01
C VAL A 47 -1.26 17.95 5.28
N THR A 48 -1.75 18.37 6.44
CA THR A 48 -1.83 19.78 6.85
C THR A 48 -0.49 20.33 7.39
N ALA A 49 0.58 19.53 7.34
CA ALA A 49 1.92 19.89 7.85
C ALA A 49 2.97 20.06 6.71
N GLY A 50 2.51 20.32 5.48
CA GLY A 50 3.29 20.15 4.25
C GLY A 50 4.27 21.26 3.85
N GLU A 51 4.76 22.11 4.76
CA GLU A 51 5.72 23.16 4.33
C GLU A 51 7.11 23.06 4.98
N ASP A 52 7.28 22.30 6.08
CA ASP A 52 8.60 22.17 6.74
C ASP A 52 8.98 20.72 7.14
N ILE A 53 8.23 19.71 6.68
CA ILE A 53 8.61 18.32 6.97
C ILE A 53 9.75 17.89 6.05
N LYS A 54 10.90 17.60 6.66
CA LYS A 54 12.07 16.97 6.03
C LYS A 54 12.22 15.54 6.54
N ILE A 55 12.20 14.57 5.64
CA ILE A 55 12.34 13.14 5.95
C ILE A 55 13.68 12.63 5.41
N TYR A 56 14.49 12.07 6.29
CA TYR A 56 15.71 11.35 5.92
C TYR A 56 15.42 9.85 5.81
N VAL A 57 15.69 9.28 4.65
CA VAL A 57 15.62 7.83 4.41
C VAL A 57 17.04 7.32 4.29
N ILE A 58 17.57 6.80 5.41
CA ILE A 58 18.92 6.26 5.49
C ILE A 58 18.82 4.74 5.49
N THR A 59 19.44 4.10 4.51
CA THR A 59 19.36 2.65 4.32
C THR A 59 20.75 2.02 4.32
N HIS A 60 20.81 0.69 4.46
CA HIS A 60 22.06 -0.05 4.24
C HIS A 60 22.36 -0.24 2.75
N GLY A 61 21.54 0.35 1.86
CA GLY A 61 21.51 0.03 0.46
C GLY A 61 22.80 0.34 -0.29
N ASP A 62 23.05 -0.50 -1.29
CA ASP A 62 24.10 -0.34 -2.29
C ASP A 62 23.53 0.29 -3.58
N ASP A 63 24.37 0.44 -4.61
CA ASP A 63 23.96 0.99 -5.92
C ASP A 63 23.20 -0.03 -6.81
N GLY A 64 22.71 -1.11 -6.22
CA GLY A 64 21.98 -2.18 -6.90
C GLY A 64 20.58 -1.77 -7.34
N VAL A 65 20.01 -2.58 -8.25
CA VAL A 65 18.71 -2.30 -8.89
C VAL A 65 17.57 -2.17 -7.87
N PHE A 66 17.58 -2.95 -6.80
CA PHE A 66 16.56 -2.88 -5.75
C PHE A 66 16.53 -1.50 -5.09
N TRP A 67 17.69 -1.02 -4.64
CA TRP A 67 17.79 0.26 -3.95
C TRP A 67 17.53 1.44 -4.87
N SER A 68 17.92 1.33 -6.15
CA SER A 68 17.57 2.35 -7.14
C SER A 68 16.06 2.53 -7.34
N VAL A 69 15.27 1.45 -7.23
CA VAL A 69 13.80 1.50 -7.34
C VAL A 69 13.19 1.98 -6.02
N ALA A 70 13.71 1.51 -4.88
CA ALA A 70 13.27 1.96 -3.56
C ALA A 70 13.46 3.48 -3.39
N GLN A 71 14.62 4.01 -3.80
CA GLN A 71 14.91 5.44 -3.79
C GLN A 71 13.90 6.22 -4.64
N LYS A 72 13.69 5.80 -5.90
CA LYS A 72 12.73 6.47 -6.80
C LYS A 72 11.31 6.47 -6.24
N GLY A 73 10.89 5.37 -5.59
CA GLY A 73 9.59 5.29 -4.93
C GLY A 73 9.47 6.26 -3.74
N ALA A 74 10.51 6.34 -2.91
CA ALA A 74 10.55 7.27 -1.79
C ALA A 74 10.50 8.73 -2.27
N GLU A 75 11.32 9.10 -3.24
CA GLU A 75 11.35 10.45 -3.82
C GLU A 75 10.00 10.83 -4.46
N ALA A 76 9.36 9.89 -5.17
CA ALA A 76 8.03 10.10 -5.74
C ALA A 76 6.96 10.34 -4.65
N ALA A 77 7.00 9.58 -3.55
CA ALA A 77 6.11 9.79 -2.41
C ALA A 77 6.37 11.15 -1.73
N GLY A 78 7.64 11.53 -1.56
CA GLY A 78 8.01 12.83 -1.02
C GLY A 78 7.42 13.98 -1.83
N ALA A 79 7.56 13.92 -3.16
CA ALA A 79 6.98 14.90 -4.09
C ALA A 79 5.45 14.92 -4.04
N ALA A 80 4.80 13.75 -3.98
CA ALA A 80 3.33 13.66 -3.92
C ALA A 80 2.75 14.23 -2.62
N LEU A 81 3.50 14.10 -1.51
CA LEU A 81 3.09 14.60 -0.19
C LEU A 81 3.55 16.04 0.10
N GLY A 82 4.34 16.65 -0.80
CA GLY A 82 4.88 18.00 -0.60
C GLY A 82 5.96 18.08 0.49
N VAL A 83 6.64 16.98 0.82
CA VAL A 83 7.69 16.93 1.85
C VAL A 83 9.08 16.87 1.23
N THR A 84 10.07 17.43 1.92
CA THR A 84 11.47 17.31 1.48
C THR A 84 11.99 15.93 1.86
N LEU A 85 12.42 15.13 0.89
CA LEU A 85 13.01 13.82 1.15
C LEU A 85 14.50 13.80 0.81
N ILE A 86 15.30 13.29 1.74
CA ILE A 86 16.74 13.07 1.56
C ILE A 86 17.01 11.57 1.68
N TYR A 87 17.41 10.95 0.57
CA TYR A 87 17.73 9.52 0.52
C TYR A 87 19.24 9.30 0.58
N GLN A 88 19.70 8.40 1.45
CA GLN A 88 21.12 8.03 1.56
C GLN A 88 21.28 6.51 1.72
N GLY A 89 22.13 5.91 0.88
CA GLY A 89 22.56 4.51 1.00
C GLY A 89 23.95 4.42 1.61
N ALA A 90 24.11 3.60 2.64
CA ALA A 90 25.39 3.42 3.33
C ALA A 90 26.27 2.31 2.71
N ASN A 91 25.86 1.68 1.60
CA ASN A 91 26.59 0.63 0.91
C ASN A 91 27.09 -0.49 1.86
N ASN A 92 26.20 -0.99 2.72
CA ASN A 92 26.48 -1.97 3.76
C ASN A 92 27.57 -1.58 4.79
N ASN A 93 27.97 -0.32 4.86
CA ASN A 93 28.90 0.19 5.87
C ASN A 93 28.15 0.75 7.09
N ALA A 94 28.30 0.08 8.23
CA ALA A 94 27.60 0.45 9.46
C ALA A 94 28.08 1.79 10.04
N GLN A 95 29.37 2.11 9.90
CA GLN A 95 29.94 3.38 10.36
C GLN A 95 29.41 4.54 9.54
N ASP A 96 29.33 4.38 8.22
CA ASP A 96 28.79 5.40 7.33
C ASP A 96 27.29 5.62 7.61
N GLN A 97 26.53 4.53 7.82
CA GLN A 97 25.13 4.63 8.20
C GLN A 97 24.94 5.40 9.52
N ALA A 98 25.75 5.08 10.54
CA ALA A 98 25.70 5.79 11.82
C ALA A 98 26.01 7.28 11.64
N GLN A 99 27.04 7.62 10.86
CA GLN A 99 27.40 9.03 10.59
C GLN A 99 26.30 9.78 9.83
N MET A 100 25.64 9.14 8.87
CA MET A 100 24.49 9.73 8.17
C MET A 100 23.33 10.01 9.13
N ILE A 101 23.05 9.09 10.06
CA ILE A 101 21.98 9.25 11.06
C ILE A 101 22.28 10.42 11.99
N GLU A 102 23.51 10.53 12.50
CA GLU A 102 23.92 11.63 13.38
C GLU A 102 23.94 13.00 12.67
N ALA A 103 24.06 13.01 11.34
CA ALA A 103 24.11 14.22 10.52
C ALA A 103 22.73 14.67 9.96
N ALA A 104 21.67 13.89 10.17
CA ALA A 104 20.32 14.14 9.66
C ALA A 104 19.54 15.16 10.51
#